data_AF-A0A2X2IRT5-F1
#
_entry.id   AF-A0A2X2IRT5-F1
#
_cell.length_a   1.000
_cell.length_b   1.000
_cell.length_c   1.000
_cell.angle_alpha   90.00
_cell.angle_beta   90.00
_cell.angle_gamma   90.00
#
_symmetry.space_group_name_H-M   'P 1'
#
loop_
_entity.id
_entity.type
_entity.pdbx_description
1 polymer ?
#
loop_
_entity_poly.entity_id
_entity_poly.type
_entity_poly.pdbx_seq_one_letter_code
_entity_poly.pdbx_strand_id
1 'polypeptide(L)'
;MEHKNNNNILVLDVEQKLIGLRFKQIRKTMGYSSHENFAYDYNLDRAQYGKIEAGSSNMTLKVFIKHLNAIGYSFPEFFNEDYDSIKLDS
;
A
#
# COMPACT_ATOMS: atom_id res chain seq x y z
N MET A 1 16.25 -32.27 13.66
CA MET A 1 15.41 -31.48 12.74
C MET A 1 15.53 -30.05 13.20
N GLU A 2 16.28 -29.24 12.46
CA GLU A 2 16.48 -27.83 12.82
C GLU A 2 15.16 -27.08 12.67
N HIS A 3 14.59 -26.65 13.78
CA HIS A 3 13.53 -25.67 13.77
C HIS A 3 14.13 -24.33 13.36
N LYS A 4 14.01 -23.97 12.08
CA LYS A 4 14.21 -22.58 11.63
C LYS A 4 13.11 -21.72 12.28
N ASN A 5 13.38 -21.22 13.48
CA ASN A 5 12.67 -20.07 14.03
C ASN A 5 13.12 -18.83 13.25
N ASN A 6 12.53 -18.61 12.08
CA ASN A 6 12.49 -17.28 11.50
C ASN A 6 11.20 -16.65 12.01
N ASN A 7 11.32 -15.72 12.95
CA ASN A 7 10.19 -14.93 13.43
C ASN A 7 9.68 -14.01 12.31
N ASN A 8 8.99 -14.57 11.30
CA ASN A 8 8.23 -13.87 10.27
C ASN A 8 6.89 -13.39 10.86
N ILE A 9 6.95 -12.70 11.99
CA ILE A 9 5.77 -12.13 12.64
C ILE A 9 5.51 -10.78 11.99
N LEU A 10 4.31 -10.60 11.45
CA LEU A 10 3.88 -9.32 10.91
C LEU A 10 3.85 -8.28 12.02
N VAL A 11 4.51 -7.15 11.79
CA VAL A 11 4.52 -6.00 12.70
C VAL A 11 3.62 -4.93 12.09
N LEU A 12 2.53 -4.60 12.77
CA LEU A 12 1.44 -3.81 12.19
C LEU A 12 1.92 -2.48 11.59
N ASP A 13 2.77 -1.72 12.29
CA ASP A 13 3.28 -0.44 11.80
C ASP A 13 4.24 -0.57 10.61
N VAL A 14 4.97 -1.68 10.53
CA VAL A 14 5.84 -2.03 9.39
C VAL A 14 4.97 -2.36 8.17
N GLU A 15 4.01 -3.26 8.32
CA GLU A 15 3.14 -3.69 7.22
C GLU A 15 2.27 -2.54 6.69
N GLN A 16 1.76 -1.67 7.58
CA GLN A 16 1.00 -0.48 7.18
C GLN A 16 1.83 0.45 6.30
N LYS A 17 3.12 0.65 6.63
CA LYS A 17 4.03 1.46 5.82
C LYS A 17 4.34 0.79 4.48
N LEU A 18 4.60 -0.52 4.46
CA LEU A 18 4.85 -1.26 3.21
C LEU A 18 3.66 -1.18 2.25
N ILE A 19 2.45 -1.40 2.75
CA ILE A 19 1.21 -1.25 1.97
C ILE A 19 1.05 0.19 1.46
N GLY A 20 1.31 1.19 2.29
CA GLY A 20 1.28 2.61 1.89
C GLY A 20 2.29 2.93 0.77
N LEU A 21 3.53 2.43 0.91
CA LEU A 21 4.57 2.58 -0.10
C LEU A 21 4.17 1.88 -1.42
N ARG A 22 3.50 0.73 -1.36
CA ARG A 22 3.00 0.05 -2.56
C ARG A 22 1.96 0.89 -3.30
N PHE A 23 0.99 1.48 -2.59
CA PHE A 23 0.05 2.43 -3.21
C PHE A 23 0.78 3.61 -3.88
N LYS A 24 1.81 4.16 -3.22
CA LYS A 24 2.64 5.24 -3.77
C LYS A 24 3.39 4.82 -5.03
N GLN A 25 3.93 3.60 -5.07
CA GLN A 25 4.57 3.04 -6.25
C GLN A 25 3.59 2.88 -7.41
N ILE A 26 2.40 2.31 -7.17
CA ILE A 26 1.35 2.14 -8.18
C ILE A 26 0.96 3.50 -8.76
N ARG A 27 0.68 4.48 -7.90
CA ARG A 27 0.38 5.86 -8.32
C ARG A 27 1.45 6.44 -9.24
N LYS A 28 2.72 6.32 -8.86
CA LYS A 28 3.84 6.81 -9.67
C LYS A 28 3.95 6.08 -11.01
N THR A 29 3.71 4.77 -11.02
CA THR A 29 3.70 3.94 -12.23
C THR A 29 2.58 4.36 -13.20
N MET A 30 1.45 4.81 -12.65
CA MET A 30 0.34 5.40 -13.42
C MET A 30 0.60 6.85 -13.88
N GLY A 31 1.80 7.40 -13.63
CA GLY A 31 2.22 8.72 -14.12
C GLY A 31 1.89 9.90 -13.20
N TYR A 32 1.42 9.65 -11.97
CA TYR A 32 1.02 10.71 -11.05
C TYR A 32 2.14 11.11 -10.09
N SER A 33 2.53 12.39 -10.13
CA SER A 33 3.47 12.98 -9.16
C SER A 33 2.83 13.34 -7.82
N SER A 34 1.55 13.78 -7.84
CA SER A 34 0.78 14.19 -6.67
C SER A 34 -0.26 13.14 -6.26
N HIS A 35 -0.33 12.85 -4.96
CA HIS A 35 -1.39 12.00 -4.39
C HIS A 35 -2.77 12.67 -4.44
N GLU A 36 -2.83 14.01 -4.48
CA GLU A 36 -4.10 14.74 -4.55
C GLU A 36 -4.75 14.59 -5.92
N ASN A 37 -3.97 14.75 -6.99
CA ASN A 37 -4.44 14.57 -8.37
C ASN A 37 -4.89 13.12 -8.59
N PHE A 38 -4.08 12.16 -8.13
CA PHE A 38 -4.44 10.74 -8.21
C PHE A 38 -5.76 10.45 -7.49
N ALA A 39 -5.90 10.89 -6.24
CA ALA A 39 -7.12 10.64 -5.49
C ALA A 39 -8.33 11.34 -6.13
N TYR A 40 -8.15 12.53 -6.72
CA TYR A 40 -9.22 13.21 -7.45
C TYR A 40 -9.67 12.42 -8.68
N ASP A 41 -8.75 11.98 -9.53
CA ASP A 41 -9.06 11.27 -10.78
C ASP A 41 -9.71 9.91 -10.55
N TYR A 42 -9.35 9.23 -9.45
CA TYR A 42 -9.94 7.95 -9.04
C TYR A 42 -11.11 8.09 -8.05
N ASN A 43 -11.62 9.31 -7.81
CA ASN A 43 -12.73 9.60 -6.90
C ASN A 43 -12.55 9.03 -5.47
N LEU A 44 -11.33 9.18 -4.95
CA LEU A 44 -10.91 8.82 -3.61
C LEU A 44 -10.82 10.05 -2.72
N ASP A 45 -10.90 9.85 -1.40
CA ASP A 45 -10.72 10.94 -0.45
C ASP A 45 -9.23 11.33 -0.38
N ARG A 46 -8.89 12.57 -0.76
CA ARG A 46 -7.51 13.07 -0.87
C ARG A 46 -6.74 12.97 0.46
N ALA A 47 -7.40 13.30 1.57
CA ALA A 47 -6.77 13.31 2.89
C ALA A 47 -6.53 11.88 3.40
N GLN A 48 -7.48 10.98 3.20
CA GLN A 48 -7.36 9.55 3.50
C GLN A 48 -6.25 8.93 2.64
N TYR A 49 -6.23 9.20 1.34
CA TYR A 49 -5.25 8.64 0.42
C TYR A 49 -3.81 9.07 0.78
N GLY A 50 -3.60 10.34 1.14
CA GLY A 50 -2.30 10.80 1.65
C GLY A 50 -1.85 10.08 2.93
N LYS A 51 -2.77 9.85 3.89
CA LYS A 51 -2.46 9.09 5.12
C LYS A 51 -2.17 7.62 4.85
N ILE A 52 -2.85 7.04 3.85
CA ILE A 52 -2.61 5.66 3.40
C ILE A 52 -1.19 5.55 2.85
N GLU A 53 -0.79 6.42 1.92
CA GLU A 53 0.57 6.36 1.35
C GLU A 53 1.67 6.59 2.39
N ALA A 54 1.38 7.37 3.43
CA ALA A 54 2.29 7.60 4.54
C ALA A 54 2.35 6.43 5.55
N GLY A 55 1.47 5.43 5.44
CA GLY A 55 1.35 4.34 6.42
C GLY A 55 0.89 4.81 7.80
N SER A 56 0.22 5.96 7.90
CA SER A 56 -0.23 6.57 9.16
C SER A 56 -1.73 6.40 9.43
N SER A 57 -2.43 5.69 8.54
CA SER A 57 -3.85 5.38 8.67
C SER A 57 -4.06 3.96 9.18
N ASN A 58 -4.95 3.79 10.16
CA ASN A 58 -5.50 2.48 10.48
C ASN A 58 -6.52 2.07 9.40
N MET A 59 -6.00 1.55 8.29
CA MET A 59 -6.79 1.15 7.14
C MET A 59 -7.58 -0.13 7.46
N THR A 60 -8.90 -0.06 7.27
CA THR A 60 -9.74 -1.27 7.30
C THR A 60 -9.67 -1.99 5.96
N LEU A 61 -9.91 -3.31 5.97
CA LEU A 61 -9.98 -4.11 4.73
C LEU A 61 -11.03 -3.55 3.73
N LYS A 62 -12.14 -2.97 4.23
CA LYS A 62 -13.14 -2.29 3.39
C LYS A 62 -12.54 -1.12 2.63
N VAL A 63 -11.74 -0.28 3.29
CA VAL A 63 -11.04 0.85 2.67
C VAL A 63 -10.02 0.33 1.67
N PHE A 64 -9.26 -0.70 2.02
CA PHE A 64 -8.27 -1.31 1.12
C PHE A 64 -8.92 -1.79 -0.18
N ILE A 65 -9.97 -2.62 -0.09
CA ILE A 65 -10.70 -3.14 -1.26
C ILE A 65 -11.33 -2.00 -2.08
N LYS A 66 -11.88 -0.96 -1.43
CA LYS A 66 -12.40 0.22 -2.14
C LYS A 66 -11.32 0.87 -3.01
N HIS A 67 -10.11 1.03 -2.46
CA HIS A 67 -9.00 1.64 -3.18
C HIS A 67 -8.53 0.77 -4.35
N LEU A 68 -8.35 -0.53 -4.12
CA LEU A 68 -7.99 -1.49 -5.17
C LEU A 68 -8.99 -1.48 -6.33
N ASN A 69 -10.29 -1.49 -6.03
CA ASN A 69 -11.34 -1.43 -7.05
C ASN A 69 -11.32 -0.10 -7.83
N ALA A 70 -11.03 1.03 -7.17
CA ALA A 70 -10.94 2.32 -7.85
C ALA A 70 -9.82 2.34 -8.89
N ILE A 71 -8.70 1.68 -8.60
CA ILE A 71 -7.51 1.66 -9.48
C ILE A 71 -7.46 0.42 -10.38
N GLY A 72 -8.43 -0.50 -10.26
CA GLY A 72 -8.53 -1.71 -11.08
C GLY A 72 -7.54 -2.83 -10.73
N TYR A 73 -7.13 -2.94 -9.46
CA TYR A 73 -6.18 -3.97 -8.99
C TYR A 73 -6.87 -5.07 -8.19
N SER A 74 -6.38 -6.30 -8.33
CA SER A 74 -6.67 -7.44 -7.47
C SER A 74 -5.60 -7.63 -6.39
N PHE A 75 -5.82 -8.51 -5.41
CA PHE A 75 -4.80 -8.80 -4.39
C PHE A 75 -3.49 -9.36 -4.98
N PRO A 76 -3.51 -10.34 -5.92
CA PRO A 76 -2.26 -10.83 -6.53
C PRO A 76 -1.49 -9.77 -7.31
N GLU A 77 -2.18 -8.82 -7.95
CA GLU A 77 -1.53 -7.72 -8.65
C GLU A 77 -0.92 -6.71 -7.67
N PHE A 78 -1.58 -6.51 -6.53
CA PHE A 78 -1.08 -5.62 -5.48
C PHE A 78 0.13 -6.21 -4.74
N PHE A 79 -0.01 -7.45 -4.25
CA PHE A 79 1.01 -8.21 -3.50
C PHE A 79 1.84 -9.08 -4.45
N ASN A 80 2.54 -8.43 -5.38
CA ASN A 80 3.43 -9.08 -6.35
C ASN A 80 4.92 -8.91 -5.96
N GLU A 81 5.83 -9.27 -6.85
CA GLU A 81 7.28 -9.15 -6.64
C GLU A 81 7.72 -7.71 -6.33
N ASP A 82 7.05 -6.69 -6.88
CA ASP A 82 7.36 -5.30 -6.56
C ASP A 82 7.08 -5.01 -5.08
N TYR A 83 5.99 -5.54 -4.52
CA TYR A 83 5.65 -5.42 -3.10
C TYR A 83 6.74 -6.06 -2.23
N ASP A 84 7.16 -7.27 -2.57
CA ASP A 84 8.19 -8.01 -1.84
C ASP A 84 9.56 -7.29 -1.88
N SER A 85 9.79 -6.50 -2.93
CA SER A 85 11.00 -5.70 -3.10
C SER A 85 11.05 -4.42 -2.27
N ILE A 86 9.91 -3.94 -1.75
CA ILE A 86 9.84 -2.69 -0.97
C ILE A 86 10.73 -2.80 0.27
N LYS A 87 11.58 -1.79 0.47
CA LYS A 87 12.39 -1.63 1.69
C LYS A 87 11.92 -0.37 2.40
N LEU A 88 11.81 -0.45 3.73
CA LEU A 88 11.69 0.73 4.56
C LEU A 88 13.08 1.37 4.64
N ASP A 89 13.18 2.62 4.19
CA ASP A 89 14.36 3.43 4.45
C ASP A 89 14.53 3.50 5.98
N SER A 90 15.70 3.05 6.45
CA SER A 90 16.06 2.94 7.87
C SER A 90 16.28 4.30 8.52
#